data_AF-A0A2R4XFM5-F1
#
_entry.id   AF-A0A2R4XFM5-F1
#
_cell.length_a   1.000
_cell.length_b   1.000
_cell.length_c   1.000
_cell.angle_alpha   90.00
_cell.angle_beta   90.00
_cell.angle_gamma   90.00
#
_symmetry.space_group_name_H-M   'P 1'
#
loop_
_entity.id
_entity.type
_entity.pdbx_description
1 polymer ?
#
loop_
_entity_poly.entity_id
_entity_poly.type
_entity_poly.pdbx_seq_one_letter_code
_entity_poly.pdbx_strand_id
1 'polypeptide(L)'
;MTFGSLAKAASLSKASVQAVFGTRETMIEALLTRWMAREAETYQAILGNESSPGARLKAHLKSTQTEETHVSRTASALLATLASSGNASKEIQNWYRVRMDGLDANDRESRQRRLAFLAGEGAFFLRNLVGLEIDDEKWASIFRDIDEMVG
;
A
#
# COMPACT_ATOMS: atom_id res chain seq x y z
N MET A 1 11.67 -9.88 -7.84
CA MET A 1 12.75 -8.86 -7.98
C MET A 1 14.12 -9.44 -7.62
N THR A 2 15.17 -9.14 -8.40
CA THR A 2 16.58 -9.52 -8.15
C THR A 2 17.52 -8.36 -8.51
N PHE A 3 18.78 -8.39 -8.05
CA PHE A 3 19.80 -7.41 -8.47
C PHE A 3 20.01 -7.41 -9.99
N GLY A 4 20.01 -8.59 -10.63
CA GLY A 4 20.20 -8.70 -12.08
C GLY A 4 19.04 -8.10 -12.87
N SER A 5 17.79 -8.33 -12.44
CA SER A 5 16.62 -7.74 -13.10
C SER A 5 16.59 -6.23 -12.96
N LEU A 6 16.97 -5.70 -11.79
CA LEU A 6 17.05 -4.24 -11.57
C LEU A 6 18.19 -3.61 -12.37
N ALA A 7 19.38 -4.23 -12.37
CA ALA A 7 20.53 -3.77 -13.13
C ALA A 7 20.21 -3.68 -14.63
N LYS A 8 19.56 -4.71 -15.19
CA LYS A 8 19.10 -4.71 -16.58
C LYS A 8 18.14 -3.55 -16.87
N ALA A 9 17.15 -3.34 -16.00
CA ALA A 9 16.15 -2.27 -16.16
C ALA A 9 16.76 -0.87 -16.04
N ALA A 10 17.79 -0.70 -15.21
CA ALA A 10 18.49 0.57 -15.00
C ALA A 10 19.68 0.80 -15.94
N SER A 11 19.97 -0.13 -16.85
CA SER A 11 21.18 -0.11 -17.69
C SER A 11 22.48 0.02 -16.86
N LEU A 12 22.52 -0.61 -15.69
CA LEU A 12 23.67 -0.66 -14.78
C LEU A 12 24.27 -2.07 -14.72
N SER A 13 25.48 -2.17 -14.17
CA SER A 13 26.05 -3.48 -13.84
C SER A 13 25.40 -4.07 -12.58
N LYS A 14 25.29 -5.41 -12.51
CA LYS A 14 24.84 -6.11 -11.29
C LYS A 14 25.72 -5.75 -10.09
N ALA A 15 27.04 -5.65 -10.28
CA ALA A 15 27.99 -5.30 -9.24
C ALA A 15 27.73 -3.89 -8.67
N SER A 16 27.40 -2.92 -9.52
CA SER A 16 27.06 -1.55 -9.09
C SER A 16 25.79 -1.54 -8.24
N VAL A 17 24.75 -2.28 -8.65
CA VAL A 17 23.50 -2.39 -7.86
C VAL A 17 23.75 -3.09 -6.53
N GLN A 18 24.56 -4.16 -6.52
CA GLN A 18 24.96 -4.85 -5.27
C GLN A 18 25.77 -3.95 -4.33
N ALA A 19 26.66 -3.10 -4.87
CA ALA A 19 27.44 -2.16 -4.08
C ALA A 19 26.56 -1.10 -3.39
N VAL A 20 25.47 -0.67 -4.05
CA VAL A 20 24.54 0.33 -3.49
C VAL A 20 23.63 -0.26 -2.42
N PHE A 21 23.05 -1.45 -2.66
CA PHE A 21 22.01 -1.98 -1.79
C PHE A 21 22.51 -3.05 -0.80
N GLY A 22 23.65 -3.69 -1.06
CA GLY A 22 24.20 -4.77 -0.23
C GLY A 22 23.39 -6.07 -0.30
N THR A 23 22.18 -6.07 0.24
CA THR A 23 21.27 -7.22 0.31
C THR A 23 20.02 -7.05 -0.54
N ARG A 24 19.35 -8.17 -0.86
CA ARG A 24 18.11 -8.15 -1.64
C ARG A 24 16.98 -7.49 -0.84
N GLU A 25 17.00 -7.70 0.47
CA GLU A 25 16.04 -7.19 1.44
C GLU A 25 16.14 -5.66 1.50
N THR A 26 17.35 -5.11 1.69
CA THR A 26 17.59 -3.67 1.67
C THR A 26 17.21 -3.03 0.35
N MET A 27 17.42 -3.72 -0.79
CA MET A 27 16.94 -3.25 -2.10
C MET A 27 15.40 -3.19 -2.16
N ILE A 28 14.71 -4.22 -1.65
CA ILE A 28 13.24 -4.26 -1.63
C ILE A 28 12.69 -3.17 -0.71
N GLU A 29 13.27 -2.98 0.47
CA GLU A 29 12.91 -1.91 1.42
C GLU A 29 13.10 -0.51 0.81
N ALA A 30 14.18 -0.28 0.08
CA ALA A 30 14.41 0.99 -0.61
C ALA A 30 13.35 1.25 -1.70
N LEU A 31 12.97 0.23 -2.46
CA LEU A 31 11.91 0.33 -3.47
C LEU A 31 10.53 0.59 -2.84
N LEU A 32 10.22 -0.11 -1.74
CA LEU A 32 9.00 0.13 -0.96
C LEU A 32 8.98 1.53 -0.36
N THR A 33 10.11 2.00 0.18
CA THR A 33 10.25 3.37 0.71
C THR A 33 9.96 4.42 -0.35
N ARG A 34 10.48 4.24 -1.56
CA ARG A 34 10.18 5.13 -2.69
C ARG A 34 8.70 5.11 -3.06
N TRP A 35 8.07 3.93 -3.09
CA TRP A 35 6.63 3.82 -3.35
C TRP A 35 5.81 4.51 -2.25
N MET A 36 6.15 4.30 -0.96
CA MET A 36 5.50 4.97 0.16
C MET A 36 5.60 6.49 0.09
N ALA A 37 6.73 7.04 -0.37
CA ALA A 37 6.87 8.48 -0.53
C ALA A 37 5.91 9.03 -1.60
N ARG A 38 5.77 8.36 -2.74
CA ARG A 38 4.82 8.71 -3.80
C ARG A 38 3.37 8.60 -3.31
N GLU A 39 3.03 7.50 -2.64
CA GLU A 39 1.68 7.32 -2.09
C GLU A 39 1.38 8.38 -1.02
N ALA A 40 2.36 8.75 -0.19
CA ALA A 40 2.21 9.78 0.83
C ALA A 40 1.86 11.15 0.23
N GLU A 41 2.41 11.52 -0.93
CA GLU A 41 2.02 12.75 -1.64
C GLU A 41 0.53 12.75 -1.99
N THR A 42 0.03 11.64 -2.55
CA THR A 42 -1.39 11.48 -2.90
C THR A 42 -2.28 11.48 -1.66
N TYR A 43 -1.87 10.72 -0.64
CA TYR A 43 -2.56 10.67 0.65
C TYR A 43 -2.68 12.06 1.29
N GLN A 44 -1.59 12.84 1.34
CA GLN A 44 -1.60 14.18 1.93
C GLN A 44 -2.42 15.17 1.10
N ALA A 45 -2.39 15.05 -0.23
CA ALA A 45 -3.22 15.87 -1.11
C ALA A 45 -4.73 15.64 -0.86
N ILE A 46 -5.13 14.41 -0.53
CA ILE A 46 -6.53 14.08 -0.21
C ILE A 46 -6.88 14.46 1.24
N LEU A 47 -5.97 14.22 2.19
CA LEU A 47 -6.19 14.51 3.61
C LEU A 47 -6.29 16.01 3.90
N GLY A 48 -5.46 16.83 3.23
CA GLY A 48 -5.40 18.27 3.46
C GLY A 48 -5.02 18.59 4.91
N ASN A 49 -5.80 19.47 5.56
CA ASN A 49 -5.59 19.87 6.95
C ASN A 49 -6.41 19.04 7.96
N GLU A 50 -7.16 18.05 7.48
CA GLU A 50 -7.94 17.16 8.35
C GLU A 50 -7.01 16.20 9.10
N SER A 51 -7.42 15.81 10.31
CA SER A 51 -6.67 14.83 11.10
C SER A 51 -7.56 13.81 11.80
N SER A 52 -8.87 13.83 11.56
CA SER A 52 -9.79 12.87 12.17
C SER A 52 -9.52 11.44 11.67
N PRO A 53 -9.81 10.40 12.47
CA PRO A 53 -9.66 9.01 12.03
C PRO A 53 -10.45 8.70 10.75
N GLY A 54 -11.66 9.27 10.61
CA GLY A 54 -12.46 9.15 9.39
C GLY A 54 -11.80 9.79 8.16
N ALA A 55 -11.21 10.98 8.31
CA ALA A 55 -10.50 11.64 7.22
C ALA A 55 -9.25 10.86 6.77
N ARG A 56 -8.48 10.31 7.73
CA ARG A 56 -7.32 9.44 7.42
C ARG A 56 -7.73 8.17 6.69
N LEU A 57 -8.82 7.52 7.14
CA LEU A 57 -9.36 6.35 6.45
C LEU A 57 -9.77 6.70 5.02
N LYS A 58 -10.53 7.78 4.84
CA LYS A 58 -10.99 8.23 3.51
C LYS A 58 -9.81 8.54 2.58
N ALA A 59 -8.78 9.23 3.08
CA ALA A 59 -7.58 9.54 2.32
C ALA A 59 -6.86 8.26 1.87
N HIS A 60 -6.76 7.26 2.75
CA HIS A 60 -6.15 5.98 2.43
C HIS A 60 -6.98 5.12 1.45
N LEU A 61 -8.29 5.03 1.64
CA LEU A 61 -9.16 4.31 0.70
C LEU A 61 -9.10 4.95 -0.69
N LYS A 62 -9.13 6.29 -0.73
CA LYS A 62 -9.07 7.01 -1.99
C LYS A 62 -7.71 6.88 -2.68
N SER A 63 -6.59 6.99 -1.94
CA SER A 63 -5.25 6.79 -2.52
C SER A 63 -5.11 5.38 -3.10
N THR A 64 -5.59 4.36 -2.38
CA THR A 64 -5.61 2.97 -2.84
C THR A 64 -6.49 2.78 -4.09
N GLN A 65 -7.67 3.41 -4.13
CA GLN A 65 -8.59 3.30 -5.27
C GLN A 65 -7.97 3.85 -6.55
N THR A 66 -7.27 4.98 -6.46
CA THR A 66 -6.79 5.75 -7.62
C THR A 66 -5.38 5.42 -8.06
N GLU A 67 -4.64 4.61 -7.29
CA GLU A 67 -3.28 4.21 -7.67
C GLU A 67 -3.29 3.40 -8.96
N GLU A 68 -2.28 3.63 -9.79
CA GLU A 68 -2.14 2.93 -11.06
C GLU A 68 -1.91 1.43 -10.84
N THR A 69 -2.67 0.58 -11.53
CA THR A 69 -2.66 -0.88 -11.30
C THR A 69 -1.27 -1.50 -11.38
N HIS A 70 -0.40 -1.02 -12.27
CA HIS A 70 0.96 -1.55 -12.40
C HIS A 70 1.84 -1.19 -11.18
N VAL A 71 1.62 -0.02 -10.57
CA VAL A 71 2.29 0.42 -9.35
C VAL A 71 1.79 -0.42 -8.18
N SER A 72 0.47 -0.58 -8.04
CA SER A 72 -0.16 -1.39 -7.00
C SER A 72 0.31 -2.85 -7.03
N ARG A 73 0.37 -3.49 -8.22
CA ARG A 73 0.91 -4.85 -8.40
C ARG A 73 2.38 -4.96 -8.02
N THR A 74 3.17 -3.93 -8.32
CA THR A 74 4.58 -3.91 -7.95
C THR A 74 4.74 -3.79 -6.43
N ALA A 75 4.03 -2.87 -5.80
CA ALA A 75 4.05 -2.66 -4.36
C ALA A 75 3.60 -3.90 -3.59
N SER A 76 2.49 -4.52 -4.01
CA SER A 76 1.97 -5.74 -3.37
C SER A 76 2.95 -6.91 -3.44
N ALA A 77 3.61 -7.11 -4.59
CA ALA A 77 4.61 -8.16 -4.76
C ALA A 77 5.87 -7.91 -3.92
N LEU A 78 6.29 -6.64 -3.77
CA LEU A 78 7.41 -6.27 -2.89
C LEU A 78 7.05 -6.52 -1.42
N LEU A 79 5.85 -6.13 -0.98
CA LEU A 79 5.33 -6.40 0.37
C LEU A 79 5.31 -7.90 0.67
N ALA A 80 4.80 -8.72 -0.25
CA ALA A 80 4.77 -10.17 -0.10
C ALA A 80 6.16 -10.79 -0.03
N THR A 81 7.10 -10.29 -0.85
CA THR A 81 8.49 -10.74 -0.81
C THR A 81 9.13 -10.43 0.54
N LEU A 82 8.92 -9.22 1.05
CA LEU A 82 9.44 -8.81 2.35
C LEU A 82 8.82 -9.67 3.49
N ALA A 83 7.51 -9.88 3.48
CA ALA A 83 6.83 -10.74 4.45
C ALA A 83 7.36 -12.19 4.44
N SER A 84 7.66 -12.74 3.27
CA SER A 84 8.22 -14.09 3.14
C SER A 84 9.65 -14.23 3.68
N SER A 85 10.39 -13.13 3.83
CA SER A 85 11.78 -13.14 4.32
C SER A 85 11.89 -13.30 5.84
N GLY A 86 10.78 -13.24 6.58
CA GLY A 86 10.77 -13.22 8.04
C GLY A 86 11.18 -11.87 8.66
N ASN A 87 11.60 -10.89 7.84
CA ASN A 87 11.95 -9.55 8.29
C ASN A 87 10.72 -8.64 8.20
N ALA A 88 10.14 -8.33 9.35
CA ALA A 88 9.04 -7.38 9.40
C ALA A 88 9.59 -5.94 9.35
N SER A 89 9.33 -5.21 8.26
CA SER A 89 9.73 -3.80 8.16
C SER A 89 8.94 -2.93 9.13
N LYS A 90 9.67 -2.21 9.99
CA LYS A 90 9.10 -1.25 10.94
C LYS A 90 8.47 -0.06 10.21
N GLU A 91 9.03 0.34 9.06
CA GLU A 91 8.50 1.42 8.23
C GLU A 91 7.11 1.06 7.69
N ILE A 92 6.95 -0.14 7.13
CA ILE A 92 5.65 -0.63 6.65
C ILE A 92 4.66 -0.75 7.80
N GLN A 93 5.06 -1.35 8.93
CA GLN A 93 4.20 -1.44 10.11
C GLN A 93 3.75 -0.06 10.59
N ASN A 94 4.66 0.92 10.60
CA ASN A 94 4.34 2.28 10.99
C ASN A 94 3.38 2.96 10.00
N TRP A 95 3.56 2.73 8.70
CA TRP A 95 2.67 3.24 7.65
C TRP A 95 1.23 2.77 7.83
N TYR A 96 1.03 1.48 8.15
CA TYR A 96 -0.29 0.93 8.50
C TYR A 96 -0.82 1.49 9.83
N ARG A 97 0.03 1.53 10.86
CA ARG A 97 -0.36 2.01 12.19
C ARG A 97 -0.90 3.44 12.16
N VAL A 98 -0.28 4.34 11.41
CA VAL A 98 -0.75 5.73 11.26
C VAL A 98 -2.15 5.80 10.65
N ARG A 99 -2.45 4.92 9.68
CA ARG A 99 -3.75 4.90 8.99
C ARG A 99 -4.85 4.21 9.80
N MET A 100 -4.46 3.23 10.62
CA MET A 100 -5.36 2.53 11.54
C MET A 100 -5.58 3.23 12.87
N ASP A 101 -4.76 4.24 13.18
CA ASP A 101 -4.86 4.99 14.43
C ASP A 101 -6.27 5.55 14.63
N GLY A 102 -6.84 5.38 15.82
CA GLY A 102 -8.19 5.81 16.16
C GLY A 102 -9.33 4.98 15.57
N LEU A 103 -9.05 3.81 14.97
CA LEU A 103 -10.07 2.84 14.51
C LEU A 103 -10.30 1.69 15.52
N ASP A 104 -9.64 1.72 16.67
CA ASP A 104 -9.54 0.66 17.67
C ASP A 104 -10.69 0.67 18.71
N ALA A 105 -11.43 1.79 18.81
CA ALA A 105 -12.58 1.88 19.69
C ALA A 105 -13.71 0.89 19.34
N ASN A 106 -14.52 0.57 20.34
CA ASN A 106 -15.57 -0.45 20.26
C ASN A 106 -16.97 0.12 20.05
N ASP A 107 -17.11 1.39 19.68
CA ASP A 107 -18.39 1.95 19.24
C ASP A 107 -18.74 1.48 17.81
N ARG A 108 -19.98 1.75 17.37
CA ARG A 108 -20.47 1.28 16.07
C ARG A 108 -19.67 1.86 14.90
N GLU A 109 -19.35 3.15 14.95
CA GLU A 109 -18.68 3.89 13.89
C GLU A 109 -17.25 3.40 13.72
N SER A 110 -16.50 3.27 14.81
CA SER A 110 -15.11 2.79 14.80
C SER A 110 -15.01 1.34 14.27
N ARG A 111 -15.97 0.47 14.62
CA ARG A 111 -16.03 -0.89 14.06
C ARG A 111 -16.29 -0.88 12.55
N GLN A 112 -17.21 -0.04 12.06
CA GLN A 112 -17.46 0.09 10.62
C GLN A 112 -16.23 0.59 9.88
N ARG A 113 -15.55 1.60 10.41
CA ARG A 113 -14.29 2.13 9.85
C ARG A 113 -13.19 1.08 9.80
N ARG A 114 -13.04 0.26 10.84
CA ARG A 114 -12.09 -0.85 10.84
C ARG A 114 -12.42 -1.89 9.76
N LEU A 115 -13.70 -2.22 9.58
CA LEU A 115 -14.12 -3.14 8.52
C LEU A 115 -13.89 -2.54 7.13
N ALA A 116 -14.16 -1.26 6.93
CA ALA A 116 -13.88 -0.56 5.67
C ALA A 116 -12.38 -0.55 5.33
N PHE A 117 -11.52 -0.28 6.32
CA PHE A 117 -10.07 -0.39 6.16
C PHE A 117 -9.65 -1.79 5.70
N LEU A 118 -10.11 -2.82 6.41
CA LEU A 118 -9.80 -4.22 6.07
C LEU A 118 -10.38 -4.65 4.71
N ALA A 119 -11.55 -4.14 4.33
CA ALA A 119 -12.16 -4.40 3.03
C ALA A 119 -11.37 -3.76 1.89
N GLY A 120 -10.90 -2.52 2.07
CA GLY A 120 -10.04 -1.83 1.10
C GLY A 120 -8.71 -2.56 0.88
N GLU A 121 -8.06 -2.96 1.98
CA GLU A 121 -6.82 -3.76 1.94
C GLU A 121 -7.05 -5.15 1.31
N GLY A 122 -8.15 -5.81 1.68
CA GLY A 122 -8.53 -7.10 1.10
C GLY A 122 -8.74 -7.00 -0.40
N ALA A 123 -9.49 -6.01 -0.87
CA ALA A 123 -9.69 -5.75 -2.29
C ALA A 123 -8.35 -5.45 -3.00
N PHE A 124 -7.49 -4.62 -2.39
CA PHE A 124 -6.16 -4.31 -2.90
C PHE A 124 -5.31 -5.58 -3.09
N PHE A 125 -5.21 -6.45 -2.09
CA PHE A 125 -4.41 -7.67 -2.20
C PHE A 125 -5.03 -8.69 -3.16
N LEU A 126 -6.35 -8.86 -3.19
CA LEU A 126 -7.00 -9.75 -4.15
C LEU A 126 -6.75 -9.31 -5.60
N ARG A 127 -6.89 -8.02 -5.90
CA ARG A 127 -6.65 -7.48 -7.24
C ARG A 127 -5.18 -7.50 -7.63
N ASN A 128 -4.29 -7.08 -6.72
CA ASN A 128 -2.92 -6.73 -7.09
C ASN A 128 -1.89 -7.79 -6.71
N LEU A 129 -2.13 -8.61 -5.67
CA LEU A 129 -1.21 -9.68 -5.27
C LEU A 129 -1.66 -11.03 -5.81
N VAL A 130 -2.91 -11.39 -5.56
CA VAL A 130 -3.48 -12.66 -6.07
C VAL A 130 -3.71 -12.59 -7.58
N GLY A 131 -3.98 -11.38 -8.11
CA GLY A 131 -4.20 -11.17 -9.53
C GLY A 131 -5.62 -11.54 -9.96
N LEU A 132 -6.60 -11.47 -9.05
CA LEU A 132 -8.00 -11.65 -9.40
C LEU A 132 -8.41 -10.57 -10.41
N GLU A 133 -9.06 -10.97 -11.49
CA GLU A 133 -9.56 -10.07 -12.51
C GLU A 133 -10.73 -9.24 -11.96
N ILE A 134 -10.39 -8.07 -11.42
CA ILE A 134 -11.32 -7.02 -11.03
C ILE A 134 -11.09 -5.87 -12.00
N ASP A 135 -11.99 -5.72 -12.96
CA ASP A 135 -11.97 -4.60 -13.91
C ASP A 135 -12.22 -3.26 -13.19
N ASP A 136 -12.05 -2.17 -13.93
CA ASP A 136 -12.12 -0.82 -13.36
C ASP A 136 -13.54 -0.46 -12.89
N GLU A 137 -14.58 -1.00 -13.53
CA GLU A 137 -15.97 -0.77 -13.13
C GLU A 137 -16.28 -1.45 -11.80
N LYS A 138 -15.92 -2.73 -11.67
CA LYS A 138 -16.09 -3.50 -10.45
C LYS A 138 -15.22 -2.95 -9.32
N TRP A 139 -14.00 -2.53 -9.62
CA TRP A 139 -13.12 -1.87 -8.66
C TRP A 139 -13.73 -0.58 -8.13
N ALA A 140 -14.24 0.28 -9.03
CA ALA A 140 -14.94 1.49 -8.62
C ALA A 140 -16.19 1.18 -7.78
N SER A 141 -16.94 0.13 -8.12
CA SER A 141 -18.11 -0.30 -7.35
C SER A 141 -17.75 -0.75 -5.94
N ILE A 142 -16.71 -1.57 -5.78
CA ILE A 142 -16.26 -2.05 -4.46
C ILE A 142 -15.93 -0.86 -3.55
N PHE A 143 -15.22 0.15 -4.06
CA PHE A 143 -14.87 1.32 -3.25
C PHE A 143 -16.08 2.23 -2.96
N ARG A 144 -17.08 2.31 -3.85
CA ARG A 144 -18.35 2.97 -3.53
C ARG A 144 -19.06 2.26 -2.37
N ASP A 145 -19.15 0.93 -2.42
CA ASP A 145 -19.78 0.14 -1.36
C ASP A 145 -19.05 0.35 -0.02
N ILE A 146 -17.70 0.43 -0.04
CA ILE A 146 -16.89 0.69 1.17
C ILE A 146 -17.12 2.11 1.70
N ASP A 147 -17.15 3.12 0.84
CA ASP A 147 -17.39 4.51 1.24
C ASP A 147 -18.78 4.66 1.89
N GLU A 148 -19.82 4.04 1.31
CA GLU A 148 -21.19 4.02 1.85
C GLU A 148 -21.28 3.39 3.26
N MET A 149 -20.39 2.45 3.60
CA MET A 149 -20.36 1.84 4.94
C MET A 149 -19.94 2.81 6.05
N VAL A 150 -19.18 3.87 5.72
CA VAL A 150 -18.52 4.74 6.71
C VAL A 150 -18.97 6.20 6.69
N GLY A 151 -19.80 6.59 5.72
CA GLY A 151 -20.42 7.91 5.62
C GLY A 151 -19.53 8.96 4.96
#